data_AF-A0A1V4CZV2-F1
#
_entry.id   AF-A0A1V4CZV2-F1
#
_cell.length_a   1.000
_cell.length_b   1.000
_cell.length_c   1.000
_cell.angle_alpha   90.00
_cell.angle_beta   90.00
_cell.angle_gamma   90.00
#
_symmetry.space_group_name_H-M   'P 1'
#
loop_
_entity.id
_entity.type
_entity.pdbx_description
1 polymer ?
#
loop_
_entity_poly.entity_id
_entity_poly.type
_entity_poly.pdbx_seq_one_letter_code
_entity_poly.pdbx_strand_id
1 'polypeptide(L)'
;MEVIGRGAGSPPPAAPLVIGVGAGRGVSAGEVLGLVEATLTEAGLSPRGVAELATVEARAGEAGLLTAAERLGVPLCGYAAEALAAVEVPNPSAAPLTAVGTAGVAEAAALLAAGPGGQLLVPKRKSTPPGRPGKATCAVARRPAAVKSGQGGQRRPAVDRPDAGQ
;
A
#
# COMPACT_ATOMS: atom_id res chain seq x y z
N MET A 1 5.00 -22.57 -9.86
CA MET A 1 5.05 -22.63 -8.39
C MET A 1 4.00 -21.66 -7.89
N GLU A 2 3.02 -22.18 -7.17
CA GLU A 2 1.70 -21.59 -6.95
C GLU A 2 1.72 -20.55 -5.83
N VAL A 3 1.14 -19.38 -6.09
CA VAL A 3 1.01 -18.27 -5.14
C VAL A 3 -0.09 -18.63 -4.14
N ILE A 4 0.27 -19.12 -2.95
CA ILE A 4 -0.68 -19.37 -1.87
C ILE A 4 -0.69 -18.21 -0.87
N GLY A 5 -1.83 -17.51 -0.83
CA GLY A 5 -2.08 -16.40 0.09
C GLY A 5 -3.45 -15.76 -0.13
N ARG A 6 -4.52 -16.56 -0.25
CA ARG A 6 -5.90 -16.04 -0.22
C ARG A 6 -6.41 -15.98 1.22
N GLY A 7 -6.20 -14.83 1.86
CA GLY A 7 -7.06 -14.37 2.95
C GLY A 7 -8.20 -13.55 2.36
N ALA A 8 -9.36 -14.18 2.11
CA ALA A 8 -10.53 -13.52 1.56
C ALA A 8 -11.30 -12.77 2.66
N GLY A 9 -10.85 -11.56 3.00
CA GLY A 9 -11.71 -10.49 3.51
C GLY A 9 -11.84 -9.46 2.40
N SER A 10 -13.04 -9.26 1.85
CA SER A 10 -13.24 -8.20 0.85
C SER A 10 -12.91 -6.85 1.50
N PRO A 11 -11.96 -6.05 0.98
CA PRO A 11 -11.67 -4.75 1.56
C PRO A 11 -12.94 -3.88 1.50
N PRO A 12 -13.23 -3.07 2.54
CA PRO A 12 -14.36 -2.15 2.49
C PRO A 12 -14.20 -1.25 1.25
N PRO A 13 -15.30 -0.93 0.55
CA PRO A 13 -15.24 -0.12 -0.65
C PRO A 13 -14.57 1.23 -0.32
N ALA A 14 -13.39 1.43 -0.90
CA ALA A 14 -12.53 2.62 -0.80
C ALA A 14 -11.69 2.81 0.48
N ALA A 15 -11.00 1.78 0.99
CA ALA A 15 -9.74 2.03 1.74
C ALA A 15 -8.63 2.38 0.72
N PRO A 16 -8.22 3.65 0.54
CA PRO A 16 -7.33 4.02 -0.54
C PRO A 16 -5.85 3.97 -0.11
N LEU A 17 -5.56 3.80 1.18
CA LEU A 17 -4.19 3.94 1.68
C LEU A 17 -3.48 2.60 1.68
N VAL A 18 -2.27 2.59 1.16
CA VAL A 18 -1.33 1.47 1.28
C VAL A 18 -0.12 1.95 2.06
N ILE A 19 0.34 1.12 2.99
CA ILE A 19 1.53 1.43 3.79
C ILE A 19 2.64 0.50 3.37
N GLY A 20 3.67 1.04 2.74
CA GLY A 20 4.89 0.31 2.48
C GLY A 20 5.77 0.30 3.73
N VAL A 21 6.30 -0.86 4.11
CA VAL A 21 7.09 -1.07 5.33
C VAL A 21 8.39 -1.78 5.00
N GLY A 22 9.50 -1.17 5.41
CA GLY A 22 10.82 -1.82 5.46
C GLY A 22 11.17 -2.20 6.89
N ALA A 23 11.66 -3.42 7.11
CA ALA A 23 12.01 -3.92 8.43
C ALA A 23 13.36 -4.65 8.45
N GLY A 24 14.12 -4.47 9.53
CA GLY A 24 15.24 -5.32 9.89
C GLY A 24 14.78 -6.60 10.62
N ARG A 25 15.64 -7.63 10.65
CA ARG A 25 15.37 -8.89 11.35
C ARG A 25 15.05 -8.67 12.84
N GLY A 26 14.04 -9.37 13.34
CA GLY A 26 13.58 -9.29 14.72
C GLY A 26 13.02 -7.90 15.06
N VAL A 27 12.34 -7.25 14.12
CA VAL A 27 11.54 -6.07 14.43
C VAL A 27 10.35 -6.50 15.28
N SER A 28 9.97 -5.70 16.28
CA SER A 28 8.77 -6.00 17.07
C SER A 28 7.52 -5.45 16.37
N ALA A 29 6.38 -6.12 16.53
CA ALA A 29 5.10 -5.60 16.04
C ALA A 29 4.77 -4.23 16.62
N GLY A 30 5.10 -3.99 17.91
CA GLY A 30 4.91 -2.69 18.55
C GLY A 30 5.73 -1.56 17.90
N GLU A 31 6.94 -1.83 17.43
CA GLU A 31 7.74 -0.83 16.71
C GLU A 31 7.14 -0.49 15.34
N VAL A 32 6.63 -1.50 14.62
CA VAL A 32 5.95 -1.31 13.34
C VAL A 32 4.64 -0.53 13.53
N LEU A 33 3.80 -0.97 14.46
CA LEU A 33 2.51 -0.34 14.76
C LEU A 33 2.68 1.10 15.23
N GLY A 34 3.57 1.34 16.19
CA GLY A 34 3.83 2.70 16.68
C GLY A 34 4.32 3.63 15.58
N LEU A 35 5.17 3.14 14.67
CA LEU A 35 5.60 3.91 13.51
C LEU A 35 4.43 4.21 12.55
N VAL A 36 3.60 3.21 12.26
CA VAL A 36 2.42 3.36 11.38
C VAL A 36 1.41 4.36 11.98
N GLU A 37 1.05 4.19 13.25
CA GLU A 37 0.09 5.05 13.95
C GLU A 37 0.56 6.50 14.02
N ALA A 38 1.83 6.72 14.39
CA ALA A 38 2.43 8.05 14.40
C ALA A 38 2.41 8.67 12.99
N THR A 39 2.80 7.89 11.98
CA THR A 39 2.85 8.35 10.58
C THR A 39 1.47 8.79 10.08
N LEU A 40 0.44 7.99 10.32
CA LEU A 40 -0.93 8.30 9.94
C LEU A 40 -1.48 9.51 10.70
N THR A 41 -1.25 9.55 12.02
CA THR A 41 -1.73 10.64 12.88
C THR A 41 -1.14 11.98 12.47
N GLU A 42 0.18 12.05 12.32
CA GLU A 42 0.89 13.27 11.89
C GLU A 42 0.50 13.71 10.47
N ALA A 43 0.04 12.79 9.62
CA ALA A 43 -0.45 13.09 8.27
C ALA A 43 -1.96 13.39 8.22
N GLY A 44 -2.68 13.34 9.34
CA GLY A 44 -4.14 13.51 9.38
C GLY A 44 -4.91 12.40 8.66
N LEU A 45 -4.31 11.21 8.54
CA LEU A 45 -4.88 10.06 7.84
C LEU A 45 -5.54 9.09 8.82
N SER A 46 -6.69 8.53 8.43
CA SER A 46 -7.40 7.55 9.25
C SER A 46 -6.80 6.15 9.10
N PRO A 47 -6.52 5.43 10.20
CA PRO A 47 -6.15 4.01 10.16
C PRO A 47 -7.18 3.12 9.48
N ARG A 48 -8.47 3.50 9.52
CA ARG A 48 -9.55 2.79 8.80
C ARG A 48 -9.44 2.88 7.29
N GLY A 49 -8.64 3.81 6.77
CA GLY A 49 -8.38 3.96 5.34
C GLY A 49 -7.26 3.06 4.82
N VAL A 50 -6.58 2.30 5.68
CA VAL A 50 -5.50 1.39 5.31
C VAL A 50 -6.08 0.11 4.72
N ALA A 51 -5.66 -0.22 3.51
CA ALA A 51 -6.09 -1.43 2.80
C ALA A 51 -5.13 -2.59 2.99
N GLU A 52 -3.83 -2.33 3.08
CA GLU A 52 -2.78 -3.35 3.22
C GLU A 52 -1.46 -2.76 3.71
N LEU A 53 -0.63 -3.63 4.27
CA LEU A 53 0.81 -3.40 4.40
C LEU A 53 1.53 -4.03 3.21
N ALA A 54 2.47 -3.31 2.62
CA ALA A 54 3.30 -3.76 1.51
C ALA A 54 4.77 -3.83 1.93
N THR A 55 5.49 -4.88 1.54
CA THR A 55 6.93 -5.02 1.84
C THR A 55 7.65 -5.80 0.75
N VAL A 56 8.97 -5.94 0.87
CA VAL A 56 9.75 -6.85 0.02
C VAL A 56 9.51 -8.30 0.44
N GLU A 57 9.41 -9.21 -0.52
CA GLU A 57 9.08 -10.62 -0.30
C GLU A 57 9.97 -11.30 0.75
N ALA A 58 11.26 -10.95 0.79
CA ALA A 58 12.22 -11.42 1.80
C ALA A 58 11.86 -11.04 3.26
N ARG A 59 10.89 -10.13 3.47
CA ARG A 59 10.34 -9.74 4.79
C ARG A 59 8.88 -10.13 4.99
N ALA A 60 8.20 -10.70 4.00
CA ALA A 60 6.80 -11.09 4.14
C ALA A 60 6.58 -12.14 5.25
N GLY A 61 7.62 -12.94 5.59
CA GLY A 61 7.59 -13.90 6.69
C GLY A 61 8.11 -13.38 8.05
N GLU A 62 8.44 -12.10 8.18
CA GLU A 62 8.96 -11.54 9.43
C GLU A 62 7.83 -11.45 10.47
N ALA A 63 7.97 -12.14 11.61
CA ALA A 63 6.93 -12.25 12.63
C ALA A 63 6.41 -10.88 13.11
N GLY A 64 7.29 -9.89 13.27
CA GLY A 64 6.89 -8.54 13.67
C GLY A 64 5.98 -7.85 12.65
N LEU A 65 6.17 -8.10 11.35
CA LEU A 65 5.31 -7.54 10.30
C LEU A 65 3.98 -8.29 10.21
N LEU A 66 4.00 -9.62 10.28
CA LEU A 66 2.80 -10.44 10.27
C LEU A 66 1.86 -10.09 11.43
N THR A 67 2.39 -10.02 12.65
CA THR A 67 1.60 -9.64 13.83
C THR A 67 1.12 -8.19 13.78
N ALA A 68 1.88 -7.27 13.17
CA ALA A 68 1.42 -5.89 12.97
C ALA A 68 0.25 -5.83 11.98
N ALA A 69 0.33 -6.55 10.86
CA ALA A 69 -0.73 -6.63 9.87
C ALA A 69 -2.02 -7.24 10.46
N GLU A 70 -1.88 -8.32 11.21
CA GLU A 70 -2.97 -8.97 11.95
C GLU A 70 -3.67 -7.99 12.91
N ARG A 71 -2.90 -7.25 13.71
CA ARG A 71 -3.44 -6.26 14.67
C ARG A 71 -4.11 -5.07 13.99
N LEU A 72 -3.66 -4.69 12.79
CA LEU A 72 -4.32 -3.68 11.96
C LEU A 72 -5.55 -4.22 11.23
N GLY A 73 -5.72 -5.55 11.16
CA GLY A 73 -6.81 -6.20 10.42
C GLY A 73 -6.66 -6.09 8.90
N VAL A 74 -5.42 -5.97 8.40
CA VAL A 74 -5.12 -5.80 6.98
C VAL A 74 -4.11 -6.86 6.50
N PRO A 75 -4.14 -7.24 5.20
CA PRO A 75 -3.14 -8.17 4.67
C PRO A 75 -1.74 -7.57 4.66
N LEU A 76 -0.73 -8.45 4.71
CA LEU A 76 0.66 -8.15 4.41
C LEU A 76 1.01 -8.74 3.03
N CYS A 77 1.39 -7.87 2.09
CA CYS A 77 1.72 -8.22 0.72
C CYS A 77 3.24 -8.09 0.48
N GLY A 78 3.87 -9.18 0.03
CA GLY A 78 5.28 -9.21 -0.35
C GLY A 78 5.47 -9.00 -1.85
N TYR A 79 6.45 -8.18 -2.23
CA TYR A 79 6.79 -7.91 -3.63
C TYR A 79 8.25 -8.28 -3.93
N ALA A 80 8.48 -8.80 -5.13
CA ALA A 80 9.81 -9.15 -5.62
C ALA A 80 10.74 -7.93 -5.59
N ALA A 81 12.00 -8.13 -5.22
CA ALA A 81 12.96 -7.05 -5.08
C ALA A 81 13.20 -6.32 -6.42
N GLU A 82 13.17 -7.04 -7.53
CA GLU A 82 13.32 -6.53 -8.89
C GLU A 82 12.14 -5.62 -9.28
N ALA A 83 10.92 -6.01 -8.90
CA ALA A 83 9.73 -5.20 -9.14
C ALA A 83 9.78 -3.89 -8.35
N LEU A 84 10.25 -3.94 -7.10
CA LEU A 84 10.45 -2.75 -6.27
C LEU A 84 11.57 -1.85 -6.80
N ALA A 85 12.65 -2.43 -7.33
CA ALA A 85 13.76 -1.67 -7.91
C ALA A 85 13.36 -0.89 -9.18
N ALA A 86 12.33 -1.35 -9.88
CA ALA A 86 11.79 -0.68 -11.06
C ALA A 86 10.84 0.49 -10.73
N VAL A 87 10.47 0.67 -9.45
CA VAL A 87 9.59 1.78 -9.04
C VAL A 87 10.41 3.05 -8.90
N GLU A 88 9.99 4.10 -9.61
CA GLU A 88 10.54 5.43 -9.40
C GLU A 88 10.07 5.99 -8.05
N VAL A 89 11.02 6.29 -7.18
CA VAL A 89 10.75 6.82 -5.84
C VAL A 89 11.50 8.13 -5.62
N PRO A 90 10.94 9.09 -4.85
CA PRO A 90 11.61 10.36 -4.59
C PRO A 90 12.94 10.20 -3.84
N ASN A 91 13.09 9.15 -3.01
CA ASN A 91 14.30 8.91 -2.22
C ASN A 91 14.82 7.48 -2.44
N PRO A 92 15.53 7.21 -3.56
CA PRO A 92 16.10 5.90 -3.80
C PRO A 92 17.11 5.54 -2.71
N SER A 93 17.10 4.28 -2.22
CA SER A 93 18.16 3.82 -1.32
C SER A 93 19.36 3.31 -2.10
N ALA A 94 20.56 3.82 -1.79
CA ALA A 94 21.84 3.33 -2.32
C ALA A 94 22.26 1.95 -1.75
N ALA A 95 21.43 1.33 -0.91
CA ALA A 95 21.75 0.06 -0.29
C ALA A 95 21.42 -1.10 -1.26
N PRO A 96 22.30 -2.10 -1.40
CA PRO A 96 22.12 -3.18 -2.35
C PRO A 96 20.81 -3.92 -2.07
N LEU A 97 20.13 -4.40 -3.10
CA LEU A 97 18.86 -5.15 -2.99
C LEU A 97 18.94 -6.35 -2.03
N THR A 98 20.16 -6.86 -1.78
CA THR A 98 20.46 -7.92 -0.81
C THR A 98 20.42 -7.44 0.66
N ALA A 99 20.60 -6.15 0.92
CA ALA A 99 20.43 -5.51 2.22
C ALA A 99 18.94 -5.17 2.44
N VAL A 100 18.17 -6.20 2.71
CA VAL A 100 16.73 -6.10 2.99
C VAL A 100 16.48 -5.26 4.25
N GLY A 101 16.02 -4.02 4.10
CA GLY A 101 15.67 -3.11 5.21
C GLY A 101 15.90 -1.63 4.93
N THR A 102 15.78 -1.18 3.69
CA THR A 102 16.30 0.12 3.26
C THR A 102 15.21 1.11 2.90
N ALA A 103 15.61 2.37 2.89
CA ALA A 103 14.76 3.52 2.65
C ALA A 103 13.88 3.44 1.39
N GLY A 104 14.40 2.87 0.30
CA GLY A 104 13.69 2.79 -0.97
C GLY A 104 12.60 1.71 -0.97
N VAL A 105 12.76 0.65 -0.17
CA VAL A 105 11.79 -0.46 -0.12
C VAL A 105 10.43 0.01 0.37
N ALA A 106 10.37 0.86 1.39
CA ALA A 106 9.10 1.34 1.93
C ALA A 106 8.33 2.19 0.90
N GLU A 107 8.99 3.15 0.25
CA GLU A 107 8.35 4.00 -0.77
C GLU A 107 7.95 3.19 -2.01
N ALA A 108 8.85 2.34 -2.50
CA ALA A 108 8.60 1.50 -3.66
C ALA A 108 7.46 0.52 -3.42
N ALA A 109 7.42 -0.13 -2.25
CA ALA A 109 6.36 -1.06 -1.90
C ALA A 109 5.00 -0.35 -1.78
N ALA A 110 4.98 0.84 -1.15
CA ALA A 110 3.75 1.63 -1.05
C ALA A 110 3.20 2.01 -2.45
N LEU A 111 4.07 2.52 -3.32
CA LEU A 111 3.69 2.96 -4.67
C LEU A 111 3.31 1.80 -5.59
N LEU A 112 4.08 0.71 -5.59
CA LEU A 112 3.79 -0.48 -6.39
C LEU A 112 2.43 -1.07 -6.01
N ALA A 113 2.15 -1.16 -4.72
CA ALA A 113 0.90 -1.67 -4.18
C ALA A 113 -0.28 -0.71 -4.37
N ALA A 114 -0.02 0.60 -4.41
CA ALA A 114 -1.02 1.59 -4.81
C ALA A 114 -1.41 1.48 -6.30
N GLY A 115 -0.55 0.88 -7.12
CA GLY A 115 -0.78 0.63 -8.55
C GLY A 115 -0.63 1.87 -9.43
N PRO A 116 -0.90 1.73 -10.75
CA PRO A 116 -0.77 2.83 -11.70
C PRO A 116 -1.58 4.07 -11.30
N GLY A 117 -0.96 5.24 -11.29
CA GLY A 117 -1.60 6.49 -10.84
C GLY A 117 -1.67 6.63 -9.30
N GLY A 118 -1.05 5.71 -8.55
CA GLY A 118 -0.87 5.83 -7.12
C GLY A 118 0.02 7.02 -6.76
N GLN A 119 -0.27 7.66 -5.62
CA GLN A 119 0.43 8.86 -5.18
C GLN A 119 1.06 8.65 -3.80
N LEU A 120 2.35 8.98 -3.66
CA LEU A 120 3.02 9.00 -2.36
C LEU A 120 2.51 10.20 -1.56
N LEU A 121 1.84 9.94 -0.43
CA LEU A 121 1.32 10.97 0.46
C LEU A 121 2.33 11.33 1.56
N VAL A 122 2.99 10.30 2.10
CA VAL A 122 3.98 10.45 3.17
C VAL A 122 5.26 9.76 2.71
N PRO A 123 6.35 10.51 2.50
CA PRO A 123 7.66 9.94 2.27
C PRO A 123 8.09 9.05 3.44
N LYS A 124 9.14 8.27 3.21
CA LYS A 124 9.70 7.38 4.24
C LYS A 124 9.91 8.10 5.58
N ARG A 125 9.39 7.48 6.64
CA ARG A 125 9.75 7.73 8.04
C ARG A 125 10.45 6.51 8.63
N LYS A 126 11.27 6.72 9.65
CA LYS A 126 12.00 5.67 10.36
C LYS A 126 11.57 5.65 11.82
N SER A 127 11.45 4.47 12.42
CA SER A 127 11.22 4.34 13.85
C SER A 127 12.41 4.87 14.67
N THR A 128 12.12 5.42 15.85
CA THR A 128 13.13 5.95 16.79
C THR A 128 12.89 5.41 18.21
N PRO A 129 13.03 4.09 18.44
CA PRO A 129 12.90 3.51 19.77
C PRO A 129 14.01 4.01 20.72
N PRO A 130 13.73 4.23 22.02
CA PRO A 130 14.75 4.64 22.98
C PRO A 130 15.88 3.61 23.12
N GLY A 131 17.12 4.09 23.21
CA GLY A 131 18.29 3.27 23.55
C GLY A 131 18.78 2.30 22.46
N ARG A 132 18.21 2.33 21.24
CA ARG A 132 18.69 1.52 20.11
C ARG A 132 18.34 2.14 18.75
N PRO A 133 19.05 1.81 17.67
CA PRO A 133 18.62 2.23 16.33
C PRO A 133 17.26 1.61 15.95
N GLY A 134 16.47 2.40 15.23
CA GLY A 134 15.22 1.92 14.62
C GLY A 134 15.45 0.84 13.58
N LYS A 135 14.59 -0.18 13.62
CA LYS A 135 14.55 -1.31 12.70
C LYS A 135 13.41 -1.22 11.69
N ALA A 136 12.49 -0.28 11.83
CA ALA A 136 11.34 -0.12 10.95
C ALA A 136 11.41 1.19 10.17
N THR A 137 10.91 1.16 8.95
CA THR A 137 10.63 2.32 8.11
C THR A 137 9.24 2.14 7.49
N CYS A 138 8.49 3.22 7.30
CA CYS A 138 7.25 3.15 6.54
C CYS A 138 7.04 4.38 5.66
N ALA A 139 6.27 4.21 4.60
CA ALA A 139 5.79 5.25 3.71
C ALA A 139 4.30 5.02 3.41
N VAL A 140 3.56 6.07 3.05
CA VAL A 140 2.12 5.96 2.79
C VAL A 140 1.82 6.42 1.38
N ALA A 141 1.15 5.57 0.60
CA ALA A 141 0.65 5.89 -0.72
C ALA A 141 -0.86 5.80 -0.78
N ARG A 142 -1.46 6.48 -1.75
CA ARG A 142 -2.89 6.45 -2.06
C ARG A 142 -3.11 5.79 -3.41
N ARG A 143 -3.98 4.78 -3.45
CA ARG A 143 -4.55 4.22 -4.67
C ARG A 143 -5.39 5.29 -5.39
N PRO A 144 -5.36 5.35 -6.73
CA PRO A 144 -6.23 6.24 -7.47
C PRO A 144 -7.71 5.92 -7.16
N ALA A 145 -8.56 6.94 -7.17
CA ALA A 145 -9.99 6.71 -7.08
C ALA A 145 -10.45 5.85 -8.26
N ALA A 146 -11.21 4.78 -8.00
CA ALA A 146 -11.78 3.98 -9.07
C ALA A 146 -12.64 4.88 -9.96
N VAL A 147 -12.26 5.00 -11.24
CA VAL A 147 -13.09 5.67 -12.24
C VAL A 147 -14.40 4.89 -12.33
N LYS A 148 -15.53 5.51 -11.97
CA LYS A 148 -16.84 4.92 -12.23
C LYS A 148 -17.03 4.90 -13.74
N SER A 149 -16.72 3.76 -14.38
CA SER A 149 -17.17 3.49 -15.75
C SER A 149 -18.67 3.77 -15.79
N GLY A 150 -19.06 4.77 -16.59
CA GLY A 150 -20.37 5.40 -16.48
C GLY A 150 -21.53 4.40 -16.46
N GLN A 151 -22.52 4.67 -15.62
CA GLN A 151 -23.88 4.19 -15.86
C GLN A 151 -24.31 4.74 -17.22
N GLY A 152 -24.12 3.96 -18.28
CA GLY A 152 -24.67 4.21 -19.60
C GLY A 152 -26.17 4.12 -19.51
N GLY A 153 -26.83 5.24 -19.23
CA GLY A 153 -28.27 5.38 -19.41
C GLY A 153 -28.59 5.10 -20.87
N GLN A 154 -29.15 3.92 -21.15
CA GLN A 154 -29.66 3.56 -22.46
C GLN A 154 -30.95 4.35 -22.71
N ARG A 155 -30.83 5.66 -22.98
CA ARG A 155 -31.89 6.42 -23.62
C ARG A 155 -31.88 6.01 -25.08
N ARG A 156 -32.81 5.12 -25.44
CA ARG A 156 -33.18 4.83 -26.82
C ARG A 156 -33.41 6.16 -27.56
N PRO A 157 -32.88 6.38 -28.77
CA PRO A 157 -33.34 7.49 -29.58
C PRO A 157 -34.83 7.26 -29.88
N ALA A 158 -35.65 8.27 -29.58
CA ALA A 158 -37.02 8.32 -30.08
C ALA A 158 -36.91 8.36 -31.61
N VAL A 159 -37.35 7.29 -32.27
CA VAL A 159 -37.57 7.30 -33.71
C VAL A 159 -38.70 8.28 -33.97
N ASP A 160 -38.33 9.39 -34.60
CA ASP A 160 -39.25 10.32 -35.24
C ASP A 160 -39.97 9.58 -36.36
N ARG A 161 -41.29 9.44 -36.26
CA ARG A 161 -42.12 8.95 -37.38
C ARG A 161 -42.49 10.16 -38.23
N PRO A 162 -42.21 10.17 -39.53
CA PRO A 162 -42.71 11.21 -40.41
C PRO A 162 -44.23 11.11 -40.54
N ASP A 163 -44.83 12.30 -40.50
CA ASP A 163 -46.21 12.64 -40.78
C ASP A 163 -46.64 12.09 -42.15
N ALA A 164 -47.62 11.19 -42.17
CA ALA A 164 -48.27 10.75 -43.38
C ALA A 164 -49.60 11.49 -43.49
N GLY A 165 -49.59 12.57 -44.28
CA GLY A 165 -50.80 13.25 -44.71
C GLY A 165 -51.61 12.40 -45.68
N GLN A 166 -52.91 12.28 -45.42
CA GLN A 166 -54.04 12.51 -46.32
C GLN A 166 -55.35 12.33 -45.56
#